data_AF-A0AAN8G3R6-F1
#
_entry.id   AF-A0AAN8G3R6-F1
#
_cell.length_a   1.000
_cell.length_b   1.000
_cell.length_c   1.000
_cell.angle_alpha   90.00
_cell.angle_beta   90.00
_cell.angle_gamma   90.00
#
_symmetry.space_group_name_H-M   'P 1'
#
loop_
_entity.id
_entity.type
_entity.pdbx_description
1 polymer ?
#
loop_
_entity_poly.entity_id
_entity_poly.type
_entity_poly.pdbx_seq_one_letter_code
_entity_poly.pdbx_strand_id
1 'polypeptide(L)'
;MAAATPTRGLLRRIGQGFVEFWRRIGNDYLAVAKETAEACVEKPFKAGLYFTGLGTLVYAYRTNPSELRTMNELRELRQRMTLLPTSIHNKETDAELAERSLLMCQNRLRYYNLWFFSLLVQSPHDSSVRIYESQNQNLKDWTMIEFFNNIYDVGILLRWRRLEKKFRDYDVNHEELDRLPD
;
A
#
# COMPACT_ATOMS: atom_id res chain seq x y z
N MET A 1 6.91 -46.44 -58.79
CA MET A 1 7.16 -46.36 -57.34
C MET A 1 7.74 -44.99 -57.05
N ALA A 2 6.96 -44.07 -56.48
CA ALA A 2 7.40 -42.72 -56.16
C ALA A 2 7.96 -42.69 -54.73
N ALA A 3 9.26 -42.41 -54.59
CA ALA A 3 9.94 -42.35 -53.30
C ALA A 3 9.62 -41.02 -52.60
N ALA A 4 8.99 -41.10 -51.43
CA ALA A 4 8.77 -39.96 -50.55
C ALA A 4 10.12 -39.42 -50.04
N THR A 5 10.44 -38.18 -50.40
CA THR A 5 11.64 -37.46 -49.95
C THR A 5 11.39 -36.81 -48.56
N PRO A 6 12.43 -36.63 -47.74
CA PRO A 6 12.31 -36.72 -46.29
C PRO A 6 11.89 -35.40 -45.63
N THR A 7 10.87 -35.47 -44.77
CA THR A 7 10.38 -34.42 -43.86
C THR A 7 11.38 -33.98 -42.77
N ARG A 8 12.61 -34.51 -42.78
CA ARG A 8 13.67 -34.23 -41.79
C ARG A 8 14.25 -32.81 -41.86
N GLY A 9 14.02 -32.06 -42.95
CA GLY A 9 14.54 -30.70 -43.13
C GLY A 9 13.77 -29.60 -42.39
N LEU A 10 12.45 -29.75 -42.22
CA LEU A 10 11.61 -28.68 -41.68
C LEU A 10 11.76 -28.55 -40.15
N LEU A 11 11.70 -29.68 -39.43
CA LEU A 11 11.87 -29.74 -37.97
C LEU A 11 13.26 -29.26 -37.53
N ARG A 12 14.31 -29.64 -38.27
CA ARG A 12 15.69 -29.20 -37.99
C ARG A 12 15.86 -27.69 -38.23
N ARG A 13 15.24 -27.14 -39.28
CA ARG A 13 15.28 -25.72 -39.61
C ARG A 13 14.50 -24.86 -38.61
N ILE A 14 13.34 -25.35 -38.14
CA ILE A 14 12.57 -24.70 -37.06
C ILE A 14 13.33 -24.76 -35.73
N GLY A 15 13.93 -25.90 -35.38
CA GLY A 15 14.74 -26.05 -34.17
C GLY A 15 15.99 -25.17 -34.18
N GLN A 16 16.69 -25.08 -35.32
CA GLN A 16 17.83 -24.18 -35.48
C GLN A 16 17.42 -22.70 -35.35
N GLY A 17 16.30 -22.30 -35.95
CA GLY A 17 15.78 -20.94 -35.81
C GLY A 17 15.39 -20.58 -34.38
N PHE A 18 14.83 -21.53 -33.62
CA PHE A 18 14.52 -21.32 -32.20
C PHE A 18 15.79 -21.15 -31.35
N VAL A 19 16.81 -21.99 -31.58
CA VAL A 19 18.10 -21.89 -30.87
C VAL A 19 18.81 -20.57 -31.20
N GLU A 20 18.85 -20.17 -32.47
CA GLU A 20 19.42 -18.89 -32.89
C GLU A 20 18.66 -17.70 -32.30
N PHE A 21 17.33 -17.78 -32.24
CA PHE A 21 16.49 -16.76 -31.61
C PHE A 21 16.81 -16.58 -30.13
N TRP A 22 16.85 -17.67 -29.36
CA TRP A 22 17.20 -17.61 -27.93
C TRP A 22 18.64 -17.19 -27.70
N ARG A 23 19.57 -17.61 -28.56
CA ARG A 23 20.96 -17.16 -28.51
C ARG A 23 21.07 -15.65 -28.76
N ARG A 24 20.33 -15.12 -29.75
CA ARG A 24 20.28 -13.68 -30.03
C ARG A 24 19.71 -12.91 -28.84
N ILE A 25 18.56 -13.34 -28.33
CA ILE A 25 17.96 -12.74 -27.14
C ILE A 25 18.92 -12.75 -25.95
N GLY A 26 19.56 -13.89 -25.68
CA GLY A 26 20.54 -14.01 -24.59
C GLY A 26 21.71 -13.05 -24.75
N ASN A 27 22.25 -12.93 -25.97
CA ASN A 27 23.34 -12.00 -26.27
C ASN A 27 22.90 -10.53 -26.11
N ASP A 28 21.68 -10.18 -26.54
CA ASP A 28 21.15 -8.83 -26.41
C ASP A 28 21.01 -8.41 -24.93
N TYR A 29 20.45 -9.28 -24.08
CA TYR A 29 20.36 -9.02 -22.64
C TYR A 29 21.73 -8.99 -21.94
N LEU A 30 22.68 -9.84 -22.37
CA LEU A 30 24.05 -9.82 -21.85
C LEU A 30 24.74 -8.49 -22.18
N ALA A 31 24.57 -7.99 -23.42
CA ALA A 31 25.12 -6.72 -23.84
C ALA A 31 24.55 -5.58 -22.99
N VAL A 32 23.22 -5.52 -22.83
CA VAL A 32 22.55 -4.53 -21.96
C VAL A 32 23.07 -4.61 -20.52
N ALA A 33 23.26 -5.82 -19.97
CA ALA A 33 23.77 -5.97 -18.60
C ALA A 33 25.20 -5.44 -18.45
N LYS A 34 26.08 -5.70 -19.42
CA LYS A 34 27.46 -5.17 -19.43
C LYS A 34 27.48 -3.65 -19.54
N GLU A 35 26.75 -3.09 -20.50
CA GLU A 35 26.65 -1.65 -20.70
C GLU A 35 26.05 -0.95 -19.47
N THR A 36 25.06 -1.57 -18.83
CA THR A 36 24.48 -1.04 -17.58
C THR A 36 25.51 -1.02 -16.45
N ALA A 37 26.32 -2.07 -16.32
CA ALA A 37 27.37 -2.15 -15.31
C ALA A 37 28.45 -1.08 -15.54
N GLU A 38 28.89 -0.92 -16.79
CA GLU A 38 29.84 0.13 -17.19
C GLU A 38 29.26 1.52 -16.91
N ALA A 39 28.00 1.78 -17.27
CA ALA A 39 27.32 3.05 -17.00
C ALA A 39 27.20 3.35 -15.49
N CYS A 40 27.03 2.33 -14.65
CA CYS A 40 27.03 2.49 -13.19
C CYS A 40 28.39 2.92 -12.65
N VAL A 41 29.48 2.40 -13.23
CA VAL A 41 30.86 2.77 -12.85
C VAL A 41 31.20 4.17 -13.36
N GLU A 42 30.78 4.53 -14.58
CA GLU A 42 31.01 5.86 -15.15
C GLU A 42 30.30 6.97 -14.38
N LYS A 43 29.07 6.72 -13.92
CA LYS A 43 28.20 7.73 -13.27
C LYS A 43 27.62 7.21 -11.96
N PRO A 44 28.45 7.02 -10.91
CA PRO A 44 28.03 6.37 -9.66
C PRO A 44 26.94 7.16 -8.93
N PHE A 45 26.93 8.49 -9.02
CA PHE A 45 25.89 9.32 -8.40
C PHE A 45 24.50 9.09 -9.03
N LYS A 46 24.41 9.03 -10.37
CA LYS A 46 23.14 8.77 -11.06
C LYS A 46 22.65 7.35 -10.76
N ALA A 47 23.55 6.38 -10.81
CA ALA A 47 23.24 4.99 -10.45
C ALA A 47 22.72 4.90 -9.00
N GLY A 48 23.38 5.56 -8.06
CA GLY A 48 22.94 5.64 -6.66
C GLY A 48 21.53 6.20 -6.52
N LEU A 49 21.18 7.27 -7.24
CA LEU A 49 19.82 7.82 -7.24
C LEU A 49 18.77 6.82 -7.75
N TYR A 50 19.07 6.08 -8.83
CA TYR A 50 18.16 5.05 -9.33
C TYR A 50 18.00 3.88 -8.36
N PHE A 51 19.09 3.38 -7.79
CA PHE A 51 19.05 2.27 -6.83
C PHE A 51 18.38 2.64 -5.52
N THR A 52 18.59 3.85 -5.02
CA THR A 52 17.92 4.35 -3.81
C THR A 52 16.43 4.53 -4.05
N GLY A 53 16.02 5.07 -5.21
CA GLY A 53 14.61 5.16 -5.60
C GLY A 53 13.94 3.79 -5.70
N LEU A 54 14.56 2.86 -6.42
CA LEU A 54 14.06 1.49 -6.55
C LEU A 54 14.00 0.77 -5.19
N GLY A 55 15.06 0.90 -4.38
CA GLY A 55 15.13 0.34 -3.04
C GLY A 55 14.04 0.88 -2.13
N THR A 56 13.76 2.19 -2.19
CA THR A 56 12.68 2.82 -1.43
C THR A 56 11.32 2.31 -1.86
N LEU A 57 11.08 2.17 -3.16
CA LEU A 57 9.82 1.61 -3.69
C LEU A 57 9.64 0.14 -3.28
N VAL A 58 10.69 -0.68 -3.38
CA VAL A 58 10.65 -2.09 -2.95
C VAL A 58 10.42 -2.18 -1.44
N TYR A 59 11.08 -1.33 -0.66
CA TYR A 59 10.90 -1.25 0.78
C TYR A 59 9.47 -0.84 1.11
N ALA A 60 8.93 0.21 0.48
CA ALA A 60 7.57 0.68 0.66
C ALA A 60 6.55 -0.41 0.29
N TYR A 61 6.76 -1.12 -0.83
CA TYR A 61 5.92 -2.23 -1.25
C TYR A 61 5.86 -3.36 -0.22
N ARG A 62 7.02 -3.77 0.32
CA ARG A 62 7.07 -4.83 1.35
C ARG A 62 6.54 -4.40 2.71
N THR A 63 6.67 -3.12 3.03
CA THR A 63 6.29 -2.57 4.33
C THR A 63 4.89 -1.98 4.35
N ASN A 64 4.14 -2.08 3.26
CA ASN A 64 2.80 -1.55 3.18
C ASN A 64 1.85 -2.24 4.19
N PRO A 65 1.15 -1.51 5.09
CA PRO A 65 0.25 -2.14 6.04
C PRO A 65 -0.92 -2.84 5.34
N SER A 66 -1.19 -4.09 5.71
CA SER A 66 -2.33 -4.87 5.24
C SER A 66 -3.57 -4.65 6.11
N GLU A 67 -4.75 -5.00 5.60
CA GLU A 67 -6.01 -4.93 6.34
C GLU A 67 -5.96 -5.75 7.64
N LEU A 68 -5.55 -7.02 7.57
CA LEU A 68 -5.43 -7.88 8.75
C LEU A 68 -4.49 -7.29 9.80
N ARG A 69 -3.35 -6.75 9.35
CA ARG A 69 -2.39 -6.08 10.23
C ARG A 69 -3.00 -4.86 10.90
N THR A 70 -3.76 -4.08 10.16
CA THR A 70 -4.46 -2.89 10.67
C THR A 70 -5.45 -3.26 11.78
N MET A 71 -6.20 -4.35 11.60
CA MET A 71 -7.11 -4.86 12.63
C MET A 71 -6.36 -5.32 13.88
N ASN A 72 -5.21 -5.99 13.72
CA ASN A 72 -4.39 -6.44 14.85
C ASN A 72 -3.76 -5.26 15.60
N GLU A 73 -3.20 -4.30 14.89
CA GLU A 73 -2.64 -3.08 15.46
C GLU A 73 -3.70 -2.32 16.27
N LEU A 74 -4.92 -2.17 15.73
CA LEU A 74 -6.00 -1.52 16.46
C LEU A 74 -6.35 -2.26 17.76
N ARG A 75 -6.35 -3.59 17.76
CA ARG A 75 -6.59 -4.40 18.97
C ARG A 75 -5.48 -4.22 20.00
N GLU A 76 -4.23 -4.26 19.56
CA GLU A 76 -3.06 -4.05 20.43
C GLU A 76 -3.08 -2.67 21.08
N LEU A 77 -3.38 -1.62 20.31
CA LEU A 77 -3.49 -0.26 20.81
C LEU A 77 -4.64 -0.11 21.81
N ARG A 78 -5.79 -0.72 21.55
CA ARG A 78 -6.92 -0.74 22.50
C ARG A 78 -6.55 -1.46 23.79
N GLN A 79 -5.88 -2.60 23.69
CA GLN A 79 -5.40 -3.32 24.88
C GLN A 79 -4.44 -2.47 25.68
N ARG A 80 -3.55 -1.71 25.03
CA ARG A 80 -2.65 -0.77 25.71
C ARG A 80 -3.41 0.31 26.46
N MET A 81 -4.44 0.91 25.85
CA MET A 81 -5.28 1.91 26.54
C MET A 81 -5.99 1.31 27.76
N THR A 82 -6.45 0.06 27.70
CA THR A 82 -7.10 -0.59 28.85
C THR A 82 -6.17 -0.75 30.06
N LEU A 83 -4.84 -0.77 29.85
CA LEU A 83 -3.87 -0.84 30.95
C LEU A 83 -3.66 0.50 31.66
N LEU A 84 -4.06 1.61 31.04
CA LEU A 84 -3.96 2.93 31.62
C LEU A 84 -5.23 3.28 32.41
N PRO A 85 -5.11 4.04 33.51
CA PRO A 85 -6.26 4.66 34.15
C PRO A 85 -6.91 5.68 33.21
N THR A 86 -8.24 5.67 33.16
CA THR A 86 -9.03 6.59 32.31
C THR A 86 -8.83 8.07 32.64
N SER A 87 -8.27 8.41 33.81
CA SER A 87 -7.96 9.77 34.21
C SER A 87 -6.80 10.37 33.40
N ILE A 88 -5.81 9.56 33.02
CA ILE A 88 -4.61 10.03 32.30
C ILE A 88 -4.72 9.86 30.78
N HIS A 89 -5.84 9.31 30.29
CA HIS A 89 -6.04 9.12 28.85
C HIS A 89 -6.11 10.46 28.12
N ASN A 90 -5.42 10.53 26.99
CA ASN A 90 -5.66 11.58 26.02
C ASN A 90 -7.02 11.37 25.33
N LYS A 91 -7.90 12.37 25.43
CA LYS A 91 -9.24 12.34 24.84
C LYS A 91 -9.22 12.21 23.32
N GLU A 92 -8.21 12.77 22.65
CA GLU A 92 -8.07 12.64 21.20
C GLU A 92 -7.78 11.20 20.79
N THR A 93 -6.94 10.50 21.57
CA THR A 93 -6.61 9.09 21.32
C THR A 93 -7.83 8.20 21.55
N ASP A 94 -8.55 8.41 22.64
CA ASP A 94 -9.79 7.68 22.94
C ASP A 94 -10.84 7.88 21.85
N ALA A 95 -11.03 9.13 21.39
CA ALA A 95 -11.96 9.46 20.31
C ALA A 95 -11.57 8.80 18.99
N GLU A 96 -10.28 8.83 18.61
CA GLU A 96 -9.78 8.19 17.40
C GLU A 96 -9.98 6.67 17.43
N LEU A 97 -9.68 6.02 18.56
CA LEU A 97 -9.91 4.57 18.72
C LEU A 97 -11.40 4.20 18.66
N ALA A 98 -12.25 4.99 19.32
CA ALA A 98 -13.69 4.78 19.33
C ALA A 98 -14.29 4.97 17.93
N GLU A 99 -13.98 6.08 17.26
CA GLU A 99 -14.43 6.37 15.90
C GLU A 99 -13.97 5.29 14.92
N ARG A 100 -12.68 4.97 14.90
CA ARG A 100 -12.12 3.95 14.00
C ARG A 100 -12.74 2.59 14.22
N SER A 101 -12.96 2.20 15.48
CA SER A 101 -13.63 0.94 15.82
C SER A 101 -15.07 0.93 15.34
N LEU A 102 -15.80 2.03 15.50
CA LEU A 102 -17.18 2.16 15.03
C LEU A 102 -17.24 2.04 13.50
N LEU A 103 -16.37 2.73 12.77
CA LEU A 103 -16.33 2.66 11.30
C LEU A 103 -15.99 1.26 10.79
N MET A 104 -15.07 0.56 11.45
CA MET A 104 -14.77 -0.85 11.12
C MET A 104 -15.94 -1.78 11.42
N CYS A 105 -16.56 -1.66 12.60
CA CYS A 105 -17.73 -2.48 12.97
C CYS A 105 -18.92 -2.26 12.04
N GLN A 106 -19.08 -1.04 11.52
CA GLN A 106 -20.13 -0.70 10.55
C GLN A 106 -19.74 -1.05 9.10
N ASN A 107 -18.57 -1.65 8.86
CA ASN A 107 -18.05 -1.94 7.51
C ASN A 107 -18.03 -0.69 6.60
N ARG A 108 -17.77 0.47 7.20
CA ARG A 108 -17.71 1.79 6.56
C ARG A 108 -16.28 2.26 6.31
N LEU A 109 -15.29 1.46 6.68
CA LEU A 109 -13.88 1.78 6.47
C LEU A 109 -13.31 0.82 5.43
N ARG A 110 -13.02 1.33 4.24
CA ARG A 110 -12.53 0.52 3.12
C ARG A 110 -11.02 0.65 2.99
N TYR A 111 -10.37 -0.49 2.89
CA TYR A 111 -8.93 -0.60 2.67
C TYR A 111 -8.61 -0.64 1.17
N TYR A 112 -7.70 0.23 0.72
CA TYR A 112 -7.17 0.27 -0.64
C TYR A 112 -5.66 0.10 -0.62
N ASN A 113 -5.15 -0.90 -1.34
CA ASN A 113 -3.71 -1.12 -1.52
C ASN A 113 -3.24 -0.49 -2.84
N LEU A 114 -2.40 0.55 -2.76
CA LEU A 114 -1.82 1.26 -3.91
C LEU A 114 -0.35 0.90 -4.13
N TRP A 115 0.00 -0.35 -3.77
CA TRP A 115 1.32 -0.98 -3.86
C TRP A 115 2.35 -0.38 -2.92
N PHE A 116 2.68 0.90 -3.04
CA PHE A 116 3.70 1.57 -2.23
C PHE A 116 3.15 2.22 -0.96
N PHE A 117 1.83 2.36 -0.88
CA PHE A 117 1.12 2.87 0.28
C PHE A 117 -0.30 2.30 0.30
N SER A 118 -0.96 2.44 1.44
CA SER A 118 -2.33 2.01 1.64
C SER A 118 -3.19 3.19 2.05
N LEU A 119 -4.46 3.15 1.70
CA LEU A 119 -5.45 4.13 2.12
C LEU A 119 -6.56 3.44 2.89
N LEU A 120 -7.03 4.12 3.94
CA LEU A 120 -8.31 3.85 4.55
C LEU A 120 -9.25 4.97 4.13
N VAL A 121 -10.35 4.60 3.49
CA VAL A 121 -11.35 5.55 2.99
C VAL A 121 -12.66 5.27 3.70
N GLN A 122 -13.24 6.31 4.27
CA GLN A 122 -14.52 6.24 4.94
C GLN A 122 -15.64 6.24 3.89
N SER A 123 -16.67 5.41 4.09
CA SER A 123 -17.90 5.48 3.32
C SER A 123 -19.05 5.99 4.18
N PRO A 124 -19.97 6.79 3.62
CA PRO A 124 -21.12 7.31 4.38
C PRO A 124 -22.03 6.17 4.87
N HIS A 125 -22.15 5.10 4.08
CA HIS A 125 -22.93 3.91 4.43
C HIS A 125 -22.13 2.63 4.17
N ASP A 126 -22.57 1.53 4.79
CA ASP A 126 -22.07 0.20 4.45
C ASP A 126 -22.46 -0.16 3.01
N SER A 127 -21.58 -0.90 2.34
CA SER A 127 -21.80 -1.56 1.06
C SER A 127 -23.08 -2.40 0.98
N SER A 128 -23.53 -2.97 2.11
CA SER A 128 -24.73 -3.82 2.16
C SER A 128 -26.05 -3.03 2.20
N VAL A 129 -26.00 -1.75 2.60
CA VAL A 129 -27.18 -0.93 2.86
C VAL A 129 -27.75 -0.35 1.57
N ARG A 130 -29.01 -0.65 1.28
CA ARG A 130 -29.75 -0.20 0.08
C ARG A 130 -30.85 0.80 0.41
N ILE A 131 -30.52 1.87 1.14
CA ILE A 131 -31.44 3.00 1.37
C ILE A 131 -31.42 3.94 0.16
N TYR A 132 -32.47 4.74 -0.02
CA TYR A 132 -32.56 5.69 -1.14
C TYR A 132 -31.32 6.60 -1.23
N GLU A 133 -30.85 7.10 -0.09
CA GLU A 133 -29.65 7.94 0.02
C GLU A 133 -28.38 7.24 -0.51
N SER A 134 -28.24 5.93 -0.28
CA SER A 134 -27.05 5.18 -0.72
C SER A 134 -27.10 4.82 -2.21
N GLN A 135 -28.29 4.75 -2.81
CA GLN A 135 -28.49 4.34 -4.20
C GLN A 135 -28.55 5.52 -5.18
N ASN A 136 -29.04 6.67 -4.75
CA ASN A 136 -29.28 7.80 -5.64
C ASN A 136 -27.96 8.48 -6.04
N GLN A 137 -27.63 8.43 -7.33
CA GLN A 137 -26.42 9.05 -7.88
C GLN A 137 -26.47 10.59 -7.84
N ASN A 138 -27.67 11.18 -7.87
CA ASN A 138 -27.83 12.64 -7.85
C ASN A 138 -27.53 13.25 -6.47
N LEU A 139 -27.53 12.44 -5.41
CA LEU A 139 -27.17 12.87 -4.05
C LEU A 139 -25.66 12.75 -3.79
N LYS A 140 -24.93 12.06 -4.66
CA LYS A 140 -23.50 11.85 -4.50
C LYS A 140 -22.74 12.90 -5.27
N ASP A 141 -21.68 13.40 -4.66
CA ASP A 141 -20.70 14.21 -5.36
C ASP A 141 -20.02 13.38 -6.46
N TRP A 142 -19.25 14.07 -7.31
CA TRP A 142 -18.40 13.39 -8.28
C TRP A 142 -17.51 12.37 -7.58
N THR A 143 -17.48 11.12 -8.06
CA THR A 143 -16.87 9.96 -7.37
C THR A 143 -15.43 10.19 -6.91
N MET A 144 -14.62 10.86 -7.72
CA MET A 144 -13.25 11.21 -7.35
C MET A 144 -13.18 12.22 -6.20
N ILE A 145 -14.05 13.24 -6.21
CA ILE A 145 -14.07 14.27 -5.15
C ILE A 145 -14.52 13.63 -3.84
N GLU A 146 -15.57 12.80 -3.89
CA GLU A 146 -16.03 12.03 -2.74
C GLU A 146 -14.91 11.12 -2.20
N PHE A 147 -14.17 10.43 -3.07
CA PHE A 147 -13.06 9.59 -2.66
C PHE A 147 -11.96 10.37 -1.93
N PHE A 148 -11.49 11.49 -2.49
CA PHE A 148 -10.41 12.28 -1.88
C PHE A 148 -10.84 12.97 -0.58
N ASN A 149 -12.09 13.44 -0.50
CA ASN A 149 -12.63 14.06 0.70
C ASN A 149 -12.82 13.06 1.85
N ASN A 150 -13.05 11.79 1.53
CA ASN A 150 -13.30 10.74 2.52
C ASN A 150 -12.05 9.90 2.86
N ILE A 151 -10.84 10.37 2.52
CA ILE A 151 -9.60 9.71 2.97
C ILE A 151 -9.50 9.85 4.48
N TYR A 152 -9.62 8.72 5.19
CA TYR A 152 -9.60 8.67 6.64
C TYR A 152 -8.17 8.60 7.18
N ASP A 153 -7.33 7.73 6.61
CA ASP A 153 -5.93 7.56 7.02
C ASP A 153 -5.06 7.06 5.85
N VAL A 154 -3.76 7.37 5.93
CA VAL A 154 -2.75 7.02 4.94
C VAL A 154 -1.70 6.13 5.60
N GLY A 155 -1.55 4.93 5.07
CA GLY A 155 -0.60 3.92 5.52
C GLY A 155 0.68 4.00 4.71
N ILE A 156 1.79 4.39 5.34
CA ILE A 156 3.12 4.49 4.71
C ILE A 156 4.14 3.87 5.66
N LEU A 157 5.02 3.01 5.14
CA LEU A 157 6.14 2.41 5.89
C LEU A 157 5.70 1.77 7.22
N LEU A 158 4.81 0.77 7.14
CA LEU A 158 4.23 0.01 8.27
C LEU A 158 3.24 0.77 9.15
N ARG A 159 3.11 2.09 9.02
CA ARG A 159 2.41 2.92 9.99
C ARG A 159 1.28 3.71 9.36
N TRP A 160 0.19 3.84 10.10
CA TRP A 160 -0.94 4.70 9.78
C TRP A 160 -0.68 6.10 10.33
N ARG A 161 -0.57 7.11 9.45
CA ARG A 161 -0.07 8.44 9.82
C ARG A 161 -0.98 9.19 10.78
N ARG A 162 -2.30 9.15 10.55
CA ARG A 162 -3.28 9.81 11.45
C ARG A 162 -3.30 9.09 12.80
N LEU A 163 -3.34 7.76 12.79
CA LEU A 163 -3.31 6.95 14.02
C LEU A 163 -2.07 7.24 14.85
N GLU A 164 -0.89 7.16 14.23
CA GLU A 164 0.40 7.40 14.89
C GLU A 164 0.47 8.81 15.50
N LYS A 165 -0.02 9.82 14.78
CA LYS A 165 -0.07 11.20 15.30
C LYS A 165 -0.96 11.29 16.54
N LYS A 166 -2.15 10.68 16.50
CA LYS A 166 -3.11 10.68 17.61
C LYS A 166 -2.69 9.80 18.78
N PHE A 167 -1.74 8.88 18.58
CA PHE A 167 -1.23 7.98 19.62
C PHE A 167 0.10 8.42 20.24
N ARG A 168 0.67 9.57 19.84
CA ARG A 168 1.98 10.00 20.33
C ARG A 168 1.99 10.25 21.83
N ASP A 169 1.01 10.99 22.34
CA ASP A 169 0.88 11.41 23.75
C ASP A 169 -0.39 10.82 24.35
N TYR A 170 -0.60 9.51 24.17
CA TYR A 170 -1.82 8.80 24.56
C TYR A 170 -2.04 8.71 26.08
N ASP A 171 -0.96 8.83 26.85
CA ASP A 171 -0.88 8.76 28.31
C ASP A 171 -0.82 10.15 28.98
N VAL A 172 -1.03 11.22 28.21
CA VAL A 172 -1.04 12.59 28.70
C VAL A 172 -2.43 13.19 28.54
N ASN A 173 -3.05 13.55 29.66
CA ASN A 173 -4.31 14.28 29.65
C ASN A 173 -4.06 15.79 29.61
N HIS A 174 -4.12 16.37 28.41
CA HIS A 174 -3.93 17.81 28.22
C HIS A 174 -4.99 18.67 28.95
N GLU A 175 -6.21 18.17 29.17
CA GLU A 175 -7.24 18.93 29.89
C GLU A 175 -6.89 19.16 31.37
N GLU A 176 -6.11 18.26 31.97
CA GLU A 176 -5.60 18.44 33.33
C GLU A 176 -4.41 19.42 33.35
N LEU A 177 -3.55 19.36 32.34
CA LEU A 177 -2.39 20.25 32.20
C LEU A 177 -2.83 21.71 32.00
N ASP A 178 -3.85 21.95 31.18
CA ASP A 178 -4.39 23.29 30.90
C ASP A 178 -5.00 23.96 32.14
N ARG A 179 -5.25 23.21 33.23
CA ARG A 179 -5.76 23.74 34.50
C ARG A 179 -4.65 24.17 35.45
N LEU A 180 -3.39 23.90 35.12
CA LEU A 180 -2.25 24.33 35.93
C LEU A 180 -1.90 25.79 35.62
N PRO A 181 -1.43 26.57 36.61
CA PRO A 181 -0.89 27.90 36.36
C PRO A 181 0.43 27.83 35.56
N ASP A 182 0.69 28.85 34.75
CA ASP A 182 1.92 29.04 33.96
C ASP A 182 3.20 29.16 34.82
#